data_AF-A0A2X4T637-F1
#
_entry.id   AF-A0A2X4T637-F1
#
_cell.length_a   1.000
_cell.length_b   1.000
_cell.length_c   1.000
_cell.angle_alpha   90.00
_cell.angle_beta   90.00
_cell.angle_gamma   90.00
#
_symmetry.space_group_name_H-M   'P 1'
#
loop_
_entity.id
_entity.type
_entity.pdbx_description
1 polymer ?
#
loop_
_entity_poly.entity_id
_entity_poly.type
_entity_poly.pdbx_seq_one_letter_code
_entity_poly.pdbx_strand_id
1 'polypeptide(L)'
;MVGEQGGSLHNVTLDVRGSDCVIKGVTMSGFGPVAQIFIGGKEPQVMRNLLIDNITVTHANYAILRQGFHNQMDGARIMHSRFSDLQGDAIEWNVAINDPQHPDFRSPH
;
A
#
# COMPACT_ATOMS: atom_id res chain seq x y z
N MET A 1 12.58 0.82 -5.86
CA MET A 1 11.66 1.93 -6.18
C MET A 1 10.81 1.52 -7.38
N VAL A 2 9.51 1.79 -7.37
CA VAL A 2 8.58 1.51 -8.48
C VAL A 2 7.85 2.80 -8.88
N GLY A 3 7.75 3.07 -10.18
CA GLY A 3 6.87 4.10 -10.75
C GLY A 3 7.39 5.55 -10.76
N GLU A 4 8.67 5.78 -10.45
CA GLU A 4 9.27 7.13 -10.35
C GLU A 4 9.06 8.01 -11.60
N GLN A 5 9.04 7.40 -12.79
CA GLN A 5 8.82 8.09 -14.07
C GLN A 5 7.34 8.05 -14.53
N GLY A 6 6.43 7.68 -13.63
CA GLY A 6 5.05 7.35 -13.98
C GLY A 6 4.91 5.92 -14.50
N GLY A 7 3.68 5.53 -14.78
CA GLY A 7 3.34 4.21 -15.31
C GLY A 7 1.96 3.74 -14.85
N SER A 8 1.41 2.76 -15.55
CA SER A 8 0.14 2.14 -15.22
C SER A 8 0.28 0.64 -14.99
N LEU A 9 -0.27 0.14 -13.90
CA LEU A 9 -0.41 -1.28 -13.61
C LEU A 9 -1.89 -1.65 -13.68
N HIS A 10 -2.23 -2.63 -14.51
CA HIS A 10 -3.60 -3.09 -14.69
C HIS A 10 -3.70 -4.59 -14.37
N ASN A 11 -4.57 -4.96 -13.43
CA ASN A 11 -4.72 -6.32 -12.92
C ASN A 11 -3.42 -6.94 -12.38
N VAL A 12 -2.60 -6.13 -11.70
CA VAL A 12 -1.34 -6.57 -11.09
C VAL A 12 -1.32 -6.17 -9.62
N THR A 13 -0.90 -7.08 -8.74
CA THR A 13 -0.60 -6.76 -7.33
C THR A 13 0.88 -6.45 -7.17
N LEU A 14 1.20 -5.34 -6.51
CA LEU A 14 2.51 -5.13 -5.92
C LEU A 14 2.55 -5.77 -4.54
N ASP A 15 3.40 -6.78 -4.38
CA ASP A 15 3.53 -7.55 -3.15
C ASP A 15 4.75 -7.08 -2.33
N VAL A 16 4.51 -6.47 -1.16
CA VAL A 16 5.52 -5.85 -0.31
C VAL A 16 5.84 -6.76 0.89
N ARG A 17 7.03 -7.36 0.85
CA ARG A 17 7.51 -8.34 1.85
C ARG A 17 8.73 -7.89 2.65
N GLY A 18 9.22 -6.66 2.46
CA GLY A 18 10.44 -6.17 3.11
C GLY A 18 10.43 -4.69 3.48
N SER A 19 11.57 -4.20 3.98
CA SER A 19 11.81 -2.80 4.34
C SER A 19 12.21 -1.95 3.15
N ASP A 20 12.28 -0.63 3.37
CA ASP A 20 12.87 0.38 2.48
C ASP A 20 12.24 0.40 1.07
N CYS A 21 10.97 0.01 1.01
CA CYS A 21 10.19 -0.02 -0.21
C CYS A 21 9.67 1.38 -0.54
N VAL A 22 9.85 1.80 -1.78
CA VAL A 22 9.30 3.05 -2.33
C VAL A 22 8.43 2.73 -3.54
N ILE A 23 7.15 3.08 -3.43
CA ILE A 23 6.16 3.02 -4.52
C ILE A 23 5.69 4.45 -4.75
N LYS A 24 5.96 4.99 -5.94
CA LYS A 24 5.68 6.39 -6.22
C LYS A 24 5.16 6.59 -7.64
N GLY A 25 4.25 7.54 -7.86
CA GLY A 25 3.91 8.03 -9.21
C GLY A 25 3.14 7.06 -10.10
N VAL A 26 2.69 5.91 -9.58
CA VAL A 26 2.05 4.86 -10.37
C VAL A 26 0.52 4.98 -10.33
N THR A 27 -0.12 4.73 -11.48
CA THR A 27 -1.57 4.52 -11.56
C THR A 27 -1.88 3.02 -11.54
N MET A 28 -2.84 2.59 -10.73
CA MET A 28 -3.20 1.17 -10.56
C MET A 28 -4.69 0.98 -10.76
N SER A 29 -5.08 -0.10 -11.44
CA SER A 29 -6.48 -0.43 -11.70
C SER A 29 -6.71 -1.91 -11.98
N GLY A 30 -7.98 -2.31 -11.98
CA GLY A 30 -8.44 -3.64 -12.34
C GLY A 30 -8.96 -4.44 -11.15
N PHE A 31 -10.05 -5.17 -11.38
CA PHE A 31 -10.76 -5.96 -10.36
C PHE A 31 -10.29 -7.42 -10.25
N GLY A 32 -9.26 -7.83 -11.02
CA GLY A 32 -8.71 -9.19 -10.92
C GLY A 32 -8.06 -9.46 -9.55
N PRO A 33 -7.17 -8.58 -9.07
CA PRO A 33 -6.60 -8.69 -7.74
C PRO A 33 -7.55 -8.34 -6.60
N VAL A 34 -7.36 -8.96 -5.43
CA VAL A 34 -8.00 -8.52 -4.19
C VAL A 34 -7.52 -7.12 -3.79
N ALA A 35 -6.21 -6.86 -3.88
CA ALA A 35 -5.62 -5.56 -3.61
C ALA A 35 -4.60 -5.18 -4.67
N GLN A 36 -4.48 -3.87 -4.95
CA GLN A 36 -3.43 -3.35 -5.83
C GLN A 36 -2.06 -3.39 -5.15
N ILE A 37 -1.99 -3.04 -3.86
CA ILE A 37 -0.79 -3.19 -3.04
C ILE A 37 -1.12 -4.10 -1.87
N PHE A 38 -0.40 -5.21 -1.74
CA PHE A 38 -0.48 -6.11 -0.59
C PHE A 38 0.77 -5.95 0.27
N ILE A 39 0.60 -5.77 1.58
CA ILE A 39 1.71 -5.57 2.52
C ILE A 39 1.62 -6.61 3.64
N GLY A 40 2.70 -7.37 3.82
CA GLY A 40 2.81 -8.35 4.89
C GLY A 40 3.36 -9.68 4.40
N GLY A 41 3.91 -10.47 5.31
CA GLY A 41 4.58 -11.75 5.12
C GLY A 41 3.94 -12.87 5.93
N LYS A 42 4.43 -14.09 5.74
CA LYS A 42 4.07 -15.24 6.56
C LYS A 42 4.96 -15.41 7.78
N GLU A 43 6.16 -14.85 7.73
CA GLU A 43 7.16 -14.99 8.79
C GLU A 43 7.22 -13.75 9.68
N PRO A 44 7.51 -13.91 10.98
CA PRO A 44 7.75 -12.80 11.88
C PRO A 44 8.87 -11.88 11.40
N GLN A 45 8.55 -10.60 11.18
CA GLN A 45 9.54 -9.63 10.70
C GLN A 45 9.13 -8.19 11.03
N VAL A 46 10.12 -7.36 11.37
CA VAL A 46 9.96 -5.90 11.39
C VAL A 46 10.30 -5.33 10.02
N MET A 47 9.32 -4.70 9.39
CA MET A 47 9.42 -3.98 8.12
C MET A 47 9.51 -2.48 8.42
N ARG A 48 10.43 -1.79 7.74
CA ARG A 48 10.70 -0.37 8.00
C ARG A 48 10.59 0.50 6.76
N ASN A 49 10.32 1.78 6.95
CA ASN A 49 10.52 2.83 5.96
C ASN A 49 9.74 2.61 4.64
N LEU A 50 8.54 2.05 4.70
CA LEU A 50 7.66 1.99 3.54
C LEU A 50 7.20 3.41 3.16
N LEU A 51 7.45 3.81 1.93
CA LEU A 51 6.92 5.04 1.34
C LEU A 51 6.02 4.71 0.16
N ILE A 52 4.75 5.07 0.28
CA ILE A 52 3.79 5.09 -0.82
C ILE A 52 3.42 6.55 -1.06
N ASP A 53 3.76 7.10 -2.21
CA ASP A 53 3.65 8.54 -2.46
C ASP A 53 3.10 8.83 -3.85
N ASN A 54 2.16 9.77 -3.97
CA ASN A 54 1.66 10.22 -5.27
C ASN A 54 1.19 9.06 -6.18
N ILE A 55 0.49 8.07 -5.63
CA ILE A 55 -0.15 7.01 -6.43
C ILE A 55 -1.59 7.37 -6.75
N THR A 56 -2.12 6.84 -7.85
CA THR A 56 -3.55 6.87 -8.15
C THR A 56 -4.06 5.44 -8.22
N VAL A 57 -5.10 5.12 -7.48
CA VAL A 57 -5.78 3.82 -7.60
C VAL A 57 -7.25 4.03 -7.93
N THR A 58 -7.71 3.39 -9.00
CA THR A 58 -9.10 3.50 -9.45
C THR A 58 -9.61 2.23 -10.11
N HIS A 59 -10.92 1.97 -10.05
CA HIS A 59 -11.55 0.77 -10.64
C HIS A 59 -10.91 -0.52 -10.11
N ALA A 60 -10.89 -0.68 -8.79
CA ALA A 60 -10.24 -1.81 -8.13
C ALA A 60 -11.04 -2.31 -6.94
N ASN A 61 -10.67 -3.47 -6.40
CA ASN A 61 -11.25 -3.97 -5.14
C ASN A 61 -10.71 -3.16 -3.96
N TYR A 62 -9.57 -3.55 -3.39
CA TYR A 62 -8.85 -2.75 -2.39
C TYR A 62 -7.68 -2.02 -3.05
N ALA A 63 -7.39 -0.80 -2.61
CA ALA A 63 -6.17 -0.13 -3.06
C ALA A 63 -4.95 -0.62 -2.29
N ILE A 64 -4.95 -0.48 -0.96
CA ILE A 64 -3.87 -0.98 -0.09
C ILE A 64 -4.47 -1.93 0.94
N LEU A 65 -3.96 -3.17 0.99
CA LEU A 65 -4.31 -4.15 2.02
C LEU A 65 -3.04 -4.56 2.78
N ARG A 66 -3.00 -4.22 4.06
CA ARG A 66 -1.95 -4.65 4.99
C ARG A 66 -2.48 -5.70 5.94
N GLN A 67 -1.74 -6.81 6.05
CA GLN A 67 -2.01 -7.93 6.95
C GLN A 67 -0.75 -8.17 7.80
N GLY A 68 -0.81 -7.89 9.10
CA GLY A 68 0.41 -8.00 9.93
C GLY A 68 0.23 -8.75 11.23
N PHE A 69 -0.50 -9.85 11.15
CA PHE A 69 -0.44 -10.89 12.17
C PHE A 69 1.01 -11.31 12.48
N HIS A 70 1.87 -11.39 11.46
CA HIS A 70 3.30 -11.73 11.62
C HIS A 70 4.23 -10.52 11.59
N ASN A 71 3.80 -9.37 11.07
CA ASN A 71 4.71 -8.28 10.78
C ASN A 71 4.40 -7.04 11.62
N GLN A 72 5.48 -6.41 12.08
CA GLN A 72 5.48 -5.05 12.56
C GLN A 72 5.90 -4.13 11.41
N MET A 73 5.16 -3.06 11.21
CA MET A 73 5.53 -1.97 10.32
C MET A 73 5.95 -0.76 11.14
N ASP A 74 7.12 -0.21 10.84
CA ASP A 74 7.68 0.96 11.51
C ASP A 74 8.07 2.04 10.48
N GLY A 75 7.58 3.26 10.67
CA GLY A 75 7.86 4.37 9.77
C GLY A 75 7.19 4.30 8.38
N ALA A 76 6.03 3.64 8.27
CA ALA A 76 5.25 3.67 7.02
C ALA A 76 4.59 5.03 6.79
N ARG A 77 4.65 5.53 5.56
CA ARG A 77 4.04 6.80 5.14
C ARG A 77 3.27 6.61 3.84
N ILE A 78 2.03 7.08 3.82
CA ILE A 78 1.15 7.06 2.65
C ILE A 78 0.68 8.47 2.37
N MET A 79 1.20 9.06 1.29
CA MET A 79 1.15 10.52 1.08
C MET A 79 0.69 10.86 -0.33
N HIS A 80 0.02 12.01 -0.48
CA HIS A 80 -0.35 12.61 -1.78
C HIS A 80 -1.07 11.67 -2.76
N SER A 81 -1.73 10.63 -2.25
CA SER A 81 -2.32 9.57 -3.06
C SER A 81 -3.81 9.80 -3.30
N ARG A 82 -4.32 9.34 -4.43
CA ARG A 82 -5.73 9.46 -4.83
C ARG A 82 -6.36 8.09 -4.98
N PHE A 83 -7.50 7.91 -4.35
CA PHE A 83 -8.28 6.67 -4.36
C PHE A 83 -9.71 6.99 -4.81
N SER A 84 -10.22 6.26 -5.80
CA SER A 84 -11.58 6.46 -6.33
C SER A 84 -12.14 5.18 -6.93
N ASP A 85 -13.47 5.02 -6.97
CA ASP A 85 -14.13 3.85 -7.59
C ASP A 85 -13.56 2.50 -7.10
N LEU A 86 -13.61 2.30 -5.78
CA LEU A 86 -13.16 1.08 -5.13
C LEU A 86 -14.37 0.29 -4.62
N GLN A 87 -14.32 -1.04 -4.75
CA GLN A 87 -15.34 -1.92 -4.17
C GLN A 87 -15.09 -2.23 -2.69
N GLY A 88 -13.84 -2.14 -2.25
CA GLY A 88 -13.42 -2.26 -0.85
C GLY A 88 -12.78 -0.97 -0.35
N ASP A 89 -11.98 -1.08 0.72
CA ASP A 89 -11.35 0.08 1.34
C ASP A 89 -10.19 0.63 0.51
N ALA A 90 -10.02 1.96 0.57
CA ALA A 90 -8.84 2.62 0.03
C ALA A 90 -7.57 2.13 0.75
N ILE A 91 -7.62 2.06 2.07
CA ILE A 91 -6.51 1.57 2.88
C ILE A 91 -7.09 0.74 4.02
N GLU A 92 -6.90 -0.57 3.93
CA GLU A 92 -7.23 -1.51 4.99
C GLU A 92 -5.93 -1.88 5.72
N TRP A 93 -5.78 -1.43 6.97
CA TRP A 93 -4.59 -1.63 7.78
C TRP A 93 -4.85 -2.58 8.94
N ASN A 94 -5.02 -3.86 8.62
CA ASN A 94 -5.59 -4.85 9.54
C ASN A 94 -4.54 -5.60 10.37
N VAL A 95 -4.94 -6.06 11.56
CA VAL A 95 -4.16 -6.84 12.54
C VAL A 95 -2.81 -6.17 12.84
N ALA A 96 -2.82 -4.85 13.05
CA ALA A 96 -1.64 -4.02 13.27
C ALA A 96 -1.22 -3.91 14.74
N ILE A 97 -1.49 -4.95 15.53
CA ILE A 97 -1.24 -4.95 16.98
C ILE A 97 0.24 -4.75 17.34
N ASN A 98 1.15 -5.11 16.43
CA ASN A 98 2.60 -4.96 16.62
C ASN A 98 3.14 -3.64 16.07
N ASP A 99 2.32 -2.82 15.41
CA ASP A 99 2.76 -1.55 14.85
C ASP A 99 2.81 -0.50 15.98
N PRO A 100 3.94 0.19 16.17
CA PRO A 100 4.04 1.22 17.19
C PRO A 100 3.14 2.42 16.86
N GLN A 101 2.83 2.64 15.58
CA GLN A 101 2.00 3.72 15.05
C GLN A 101 1.31 3.29 13.76
N HIS A 102 0.08 3.78 13.52
CA HIS A 102 -0.55 3.70 12.21
C HIS A 102 0.19 4.60 11.19
N PRO A 103 0.04 4.36 9.88
CA PRO A 103 0.67 5.21 8.86
C PRO A 103 0.27 6.69 9.01
N ASP A 104 1.21 7.60 8.77
CA ASP A 104 0.89 9.03 8.63
C ASP A 104 0.13 9.23 7.31
N PHE A 105 -1.14 9.63 7.43
CA PHE A 105 -2.00 10.00 6.31
C PHE A 105 -2.06 11.52 6.22
N ARG A 106 -1.41 12.14 5.23
CA ARG A 106 -1.69 13.55 4.91
C ARG A 106 -2.32 13.67 3.53
N SER A 107 -3.57 14.09 3.54
CA SER A 107 -4.31 14.53 2.36
C SER A 107 -3.72 15.86 1.88
N PRO A 108 -3.56 16.08 0.57
CA PRO A 108 -3.30 17.42 0.06
C PRO A 108 -4.55 18.29 0.30
N HIS A 109 -4.34 19.50 0.83
CA HIS A 109 -5.33 20.58 0.84
C HIS A 109 -5.66 21.05 -0.58
#